data_AF-A0A9P6Y0G2-F1
#
_entry.id   AF-A0A9P6Y0G2-F1
#
_cell.length_a   1.000
_cell.length_b   1.000
_cell.length_c   1.000
_cell.angle_alpha   90.00
_cell.angle_beta   90.00
_cell.angle_gamma   90.00
#
_symmetry.space_group_name_H-M   'P 1'
#
loop_
_entity.id
_entity.type
_entity.pdbx_description
1 polymer ?
#
loop_
_entity_poly.entity_id
_entity_poly.type
_entity_poly.pdbx_seq_one_letter_code
_entity_poly.pdbx_strand_id
1 'polypeptide(L)'
;MALVATVDPGNENAIPWGYGTIGLGNNVTKVTQIMGDNVVLAYSDMIFMLENAAYLKEWGISMLEEAAQVFPAVLKYLGKDPNSTNPDDYKAALDVLKQIRPYIRQFSSSGYIDELAVGDLCMVYGFSGDVMIARKRAQEAKKTYEVNYFIPKGGAPAWFDLMVIPKDAPHPEEALAFINYIETPKRRGSTW
;
A
#
# COMPACT_ATOMS: atom_id res chain seq x y z
N MET A 1 15.83 -8.05 -9.16
CA MET A 1 16.21 -7.19 -10.31
C MET A 1 15.37 -7.42 -11.56
N ALA A 2 14.89 -8.63 -11.88
CA ALA A 2 14.12 -8.86 -13.11
C ALA A 2 12.90 -7.94 -13.30
N LEU A 3 12.18 -7.59 -12.23
CA LEU A 3 11.06 -6.64 -12.28
C LEU A 3 11.48 -5.18 -12.49
N VAL A 4 12.68 -4.79 -12.04
CA VAL A 4 13.22 -3.44 -12.27
C VAL A 4 13.77 -3.32 -13.68
N ALA A 5 14.32 -4.41 -14.23
CA ALA A 5 14.86 -4.46 -15.58
C ALA A 5 13.81 -4.21 -16.70
N THR A 6 12.51 -4.31 -16.40
CA THR A 6 11.45 -3.97 -17.35
C THR A 6 11.26 -2.46 -17.52
N VAL A 7 11.71 -1.66 -16.55
CA VAL A 7 11.64 -0.19 -16.56
C VAL A 7 13.01 0.48 -16.66
N ASP A 8 14.08 -0.20 -16.25
CA ASP A 8 15.49 0.19 -16.43
C ASP A 8 16.26 -0.97 -17.08
N PRO A 9 16.26 -1.07 -18.43
CA PRO A 9 16.95 -2.15 -19.13
C PRO A 9 18.42 -2.25 -18.72
N GLY A 10 18.84 -3.45 -18.31
CA GLY A 10 20.21 -3.67 -17.81
C GLY A 10 20.43 -3.26 -16.34
N ASN A 11 19.46 -2.58 -15.69
CA ASN A 11 19.60 -1.95 -14.38
C ASN A 11 20.77 -0.95 -14.33
N GLU A 12 20.92 -0.15 -15.38
CA GLU A 12 22.06 0.74 -15.58
C GLU A 12 21.92 2.07 -14.83
N ASN A 13 20.69 2.48 -14.49
CA ASN A 13 20.40 3.84 -14.03
C ASN A 13 19.73 3.87 -12.65
N ALA A 14 19.18 2.74 -12.19
CA ALA A 14 18.38 2.66 -10.98
C ALA A 14 18.88 1.59 -10.00
N ILE A 15 19.06 1.99 -8.75
CA ILE A 15 19.43 1.10 -7.65
C ILE A 15 18.22 0.96 -6.71
N PRO A 16 17.66 -0.26 -6.51
CA PRO A 16 16.55 -0.45 -5.60
C PRO A 16 16.93 -0.12 -4.15
N TRP A 17 16.14 0.73 -3.52
CA TRP A 17 16.29 1.13 -2.12
C TRP A 17 15.29 0.43 -1.22
N GLY A 18 14.01 0.51 -1.58
CA GLY A 18 12.90 -0.09 -0.86
C GLY A 18 12.03 -0.90 -1.80
N TYR A 19 11.31 -1.88 -1.25
CA TYR A 19 10.27 -2.59 -1.99
C TYR A 19 9.21 -3.07 -1.03
N GLY A 20 8.03 -3.35 -1.57
CA GLY A 20 6.96 -3.92 -0.79
C GLY A 20 5.74 -4.22 -1.63
N THR A 21 4.60 -4.30 -0.96
CA THR A 21 3.30 -4.50 -1.61
C THR A 21 2.32 -3.44 -1.16
N ILE A 22 1.24 -3.28 -1.91
CA ILE A 22 0.07 -2.51 -1.46
C ILE A 22 -1.06 -3.48 -1.19
N GLY A 23 -1.66 -3.35 -0.01
CA GLY A 23 -2.62 -4.33 0.49
C GLY A 23 -3.47 -3.75 1.60
N LEU A 24 -3.99 -4.64 2.45
CA LEU A 24 -4.97 -4.28 3.47
C LEU A 24 -4.32 -4.23 4.85
N GLY A 25 -4.22 -3.04 5.44
CA GLY A 25 -3.90 -2.86 6.84
C GLY A 25 -5.17 -2.80 7.67
N ASN A 26 -5.32 -3.70 8.64
CA ASN A 26 -6.53 -3.82 9.44
C ASN A 26 -6.23 -3.72 10.93
N ASN A 27 -7.11 -3.03 11.66
CA ASN A 27 -7.32 -3.30 13.08
C ASN A 27 -8.16 -4.57 13.21
N VAL A 28 -7.48 -5.71 13.34
CA VAL A 28 -8.05 -7.06 13.33
C VAL A 28 -9.16 -7.17 14.37
N THR A 29 -8.88 -6.73 15.61
CA THR A 29 -9.84 -6.81 16.71
C THR A 29 -11.14 -6.06 16.40
N LYS A 30 -11.05 -4.83 15.89
CA LYS A 30 -12.23 -4.04 15.54
C LYS A 30 -13.00 -4.65 14.37
N VAL A 31 -12.29 -5.05 13.30
CA VAL A 31 -12.95 -5.63 12.12
C VAL A 31 -13.67 -6.92 12.49
N THR A 32 -13.07 -7.79 13.30
CA THR A 32 -13.70 -9.02 13.78
C THR A 32 -14.92 -8.76 14.67
N GLN A 33 -14.87 -7.74 15.54
CA GLN A 33 -16.04 -7.35 16.35
C GLN A 33 -17.25 -6.91 15.51
N ILE A 34 -17.00 -6.29 14.36
CA ILE A 34 -18.04 -5.77 13.46
C ILE A 34 -18.58 -6.86 12.54
N MET A 35 -17.67 -7.63 11.94
CA MET A 35 -17.98 -8.57 10.85
C MET A 35 -18.12 -10.02 11.33
N GLY A 36 -17.84 -10.28 12.60
CA GLY A 36 -17.86 -11.59 13.23
C GLY A 36 -16.55 -12.36 13.10
N ASP A 37 -16.39 -13.39 13.94
CA ASP A 37 -15.16 -14.21 14.07
C ASP A 37 -14.75 -14.95 12.79
N ASN A 38 -15.70 -15.15 11.87
CA ASN A 38 -15.47 -15.86 10.61
C ASN A 38 -15.07 -14.92 9.45
N VAL A 39 -14.85 -13.62 9.72
CA VAL A 39 -14.44 -12.67 8.69
C VAL A 39 -13.08 -13.06 8.11
N VAL A 40 -13.02 -13.18 6.79
CA VAL A 40 -11.77 -13.51 6.10
C VAL A 40 -11.07 -12.21 5.72
N LEU A 41 -10.21 -11.72 6.61
CA LEU A 41 -9.50 -10.43 6.49
C LEU A 41 -8.55 -10.32 5.29
N ALA A 42 -8.20 -11.46 4.68
CA ALA A 42 -7.35 -11.55 3.50
C ALA A 42 -8.13 -11.61 2.17
N TYR A 43 -9.47 -11.51 2.17
CA TYR A 43 -10.18 -11.32 0.91
C TYR A 43 -9.91 -9.91 0.39
N SER A 44 -9.13 -9.88 -0.68
CA SER A 44 -8.78 -8.75 -1.55
C SER A 44 -9.92 -7.78 -1.83
N ASP A 45 -11.13 -8.32 -1.87
CA ASP A 45 -12.32 -7.65 -2.36
C ASP A 45 -12.98 -6.79 -1.27
N MET A 46 -12.45 -6.79 -0.03
CA MET A 46 -13.09 -6.11 1.11
C MET A 46 -13.22 -4.59 0.96
N ILE A 47 -12.35 -3.91 0.21
CA ILE A 47 -12.49 -2.45 0.00
C ILE A 47 -13.36 -2.10 -1.22
N PHE A 48 -13.43 -2.97 -2.22
CA PHE A 48 -14.17 -2.72 -3.47
C PHE A 48 -15.58 -3.30 -3.46
N MET A 49 -15.88 -4.19 -2.51
CA MET A 49 -17.24 -4.63 -2.22
C MET A 49 -17.98 -3.58 -1.40
N LEU A 50 -19.04 -3.03 -2.01
CA LEU A 50 -19.89 -2.00 -1.44
C LEU A 50 -20.39 -2.34 -0.03
N GLU A 51 -20.82 -3.59 0.17
CA GLU A 51 -21.36 -4.07 1.45
C GLU A 51 -20.33 -3.95 2.56
N ASN A 52 -19.11 -4.42 2.34
CA ASN A 52 -18.03 -4.37 3.32
C ASN A 52 -17.62 -2.92 3.63
N ALA A 53 -17.49 -2.07 2.61
CA ALA A 53 -17.18 -0.66 2.80
C ALA A 53 -18.27 0.05 3.63
N ALA A 54 -19.54 -0.25 3.38
CA ALA A 54 -20.66 0.32 4.14
C ALA A 54 -20.63 -0.08 5.63
N TYR A 55 -20.28 -1.33 5.96
CA TYR A 55 -20.15 -1.79 7.35
C TYR A 55 -18.97 -1.16 8.08
N LEU A 56 -17.86 -0.93 7.38
CA LEU A 56 -16.62 -0.43 7.98
C LEU A 56 -16.53 1.10 8.07
N LYS A 57 -17.39 1.84 7.34
CA LYS A 57 -17.33 3.32 7.27
C LYS A 57 -17.32 4.01 8.63
N GLU A 58 -18.09 3.48 9.60
CA GLU A 58 -18.23 4.04 10.95
C GLU A 58 -16.90 4.02 11.71
N TRP A 59 -16.03 3.05 11.38
CA TRP A 59 -14.75 2.81 12.06
C TRP A 59 -13.54 3.26 11.24
N GLY A 60 -13.77 3.76 10.03
CA GLY A 60 -12.79 4.51 9.26
C GLY A 60 -12.04 3.66 8.25
N ILE A 61 -12.23 4.04 6.99
CA ILE A 61 -11.52 3.48 5.85
C ILE A 61 -10.65 4.58 5.26
N SER A 62 -9.35 4.29 5.13
CA SER A 62 -8.42 5.12 4.36
C SER A 62 -7.97 4.41 3.11
N MET A 63 -7.78 5.16 2.04
CA MET A 63 -7.22 4.68 0.78
C MET A 63 -6.01 5.51 0.39
N LEU A 64 -5.01 4.91 -0.27
CA LEU A 64 -3.89 5.67 -0.83
C LEU A 64 -4.39 6.81 -1.73
N GLU A 65 -3.77 7.97 -1.59
CA GLU A 65 -3.92 9.09 -2.52
C GLU A 65 -2.94 8.92 -3.70
N GLU A 66 -3.01 7.76 -4.36
CA GLU A 66 -2.13 7.43 -5.48
C GLU A 66 -2.89 6.66 -6.55
N ALA A 67 -3.40 7.36 -7.56
CA ALA A 67 -4.20 6.77 -8.62
C ALA A 67 -3.45 5.64 -9.36
N ALA A 68 -2.13 5.79 -9.53
CA ALA A 68 -1.27 4.79 -10.16
C ALA A 68 -1.22 3.45 -9.40
N GLN A 69 -1.58 3.42 -8.12
CA GLN A 69 -1.65 2.20 -7.32
C GLN A 69 -3.08 1.70 -7.15
N VAL A 70 -4.03 2.63 -7.00
CA VAL A 70 -5.44 2.31 -6.75
C VAL A 70 -6.13 1.76 -8.01
N PHE A 71 -5.94 2.39 -9.18
CA PHE A 71 -6.63 1.95 -10.39
C PHE A 71 -6.22 0.54 -10.83
N PRO A 72 -4.94 0.16 -10.87
CA PRO A 72 -4.55 -1.22 -11.19
C PRO A 72 -5.16 -2.26 -10.25
N ALA A 73 -5.35 -1.94 -8.97
CA ALA A 73 -6.02 -2.83 -8.03
C ALA A 73 -7.51 -2.99 -8.32
N VAL A 74 -8.20 -1.91 -8.69
CA VAL A 74 -9.61 -1.97 -9.12
C VAL A 74 -9.75 -2.72 -10.44
N LEU A 75 -8.83 -2.49 -11.39
CA LEU A 75 -8.81 -3.23 -12.67
C LEU A 75 -8.63 -4.72 -12.42
N LYS A 76 -7.71 -5.10 -11.53
CA LYS A 76 -7.53 -6.50 -11.12
C LYS A 76 -8.80 -7.08 -10.51
N TYR A 77 -9.47 -6.32 -9.63
CA TYR A 77 -10.74 -6.71 -9.02
C TYR A 77 -11.84 -6.94 -10.08
N LEU A 78 -11.88 -6.11 -11.13
CA LEU A 78 -12.78 -6.27 -12.28
C LEU A 78 -12.36 -7.41 -13.24
N GLY A 79 -11.31 -8.17 -12.93
CA GLY A 79 -10.76 -9.23 -13.79
C GLY A 79 -10.05 -8.70 -15.05
N LYS A 80 -9.69 -7.42 -15.07
CA LYS A 80 -9.00 -6.75 -16.19
C LYS A 80 -7.48 -6.77 -15.98
N ASP A 81 -6.74 -6.43 -17.03
CA ASP A 81 -5.29 -6.23 -16.95
C ASP A 81 -4.98 -5.00 -16.07
N PRO A 82 -4.21 -5.14 -14.97
CA PRO A 82 -3.77 -4.01 -14.15
C PRO A 82 -2.95 -2.96 -14.93
N ASN A 83 -2.34 -3.36 -16.05
CA ASN A 83 -1.58 -2.49 -16.96
C ASN A 83 -2.36 -2.11 -18.22
N SER A 84 -3.70 -2.20 -18.19
CA SER A 84 -4.53 -1.83 -19.34
C SER A 84 -4.22 -0.41 -19.81
N THR A 85 -4.27 -0.23 -21.13
CA THR A 85 -4.20 1.07 -21.81
C THR A 85 -5.54 1.47 -22.43
N ASN A 86 -6.58 0.65 -22.24
CA ASN A 86 -7.92 0.91 -22.77
C ASN A 86 -8.68 1.92 -21.88
N PRO A 87 -9.09 3.09 -22.41
CA PRO A 87 -9.83 4.09 -21.63
C PRO A 87 -11.14 3.58 -21.02
N ASP A 88 -11.82 2.62 -21.66
CA ASP A 88 -13.09 2.09 -21.14
C ASP A 88 -12.91 1.22 -19.88
N ASP A 89 -11.74 0.60 -19.72
CA ASP A 89 -11.38 -0.12 -18.50
C ASP A 89 -11.27 0.84 -17.31
N TYR A 90 -10.68 2.02 -17.52
CA TYR A 90 -10.56 3.07 -16.50
C TYR A 90 -11.90 3.73 -16.17
N LYS A 91 -12.81 3.85 -17.14
CA LYS A 91 -14.18 4.30 -16.86
C LYS A 91 -14.90 3.30 -15.93
N ALA A 92 -14.80 2.01 -16.22
CA ALA A 92 -15.37 0.97 -15.37
C ALA A 92 -14.75 0.98 -13.96
N ALA A 93 -13.42 1.14 -13.84
CA ALA A 93 -12.75 1.26 -12.56
C ALA A 93 -13.20 2.51 -11.78
N LEU A 94 -13.35 3.65 -12.46
CA LEU A 94 -13.86 4.88 -11.85
C LEU A 94 -15.28 4.72 -11.31
N ASP A 95 -16.14 3.97 -12.01
CA ASP A 95 -17.52 3.73 -11.57
C ASP A 95 -17.56 2.88 -10.29
N VAL A 96 -16.65 1.91 -10.13
CA VAL A 96 -16.47 1.18 -8.85
C VAL A 96 -16.01 2.13 -7.75
N LEU A 97 -14.99 2.96 -8.03
CA LEU A 97 -14.45 3.91 -7.04
C LEU A 97 -15.50 4.93 -6.59
N LYS A 98 -16.36 5.41 -7.50
CA LYS A 98 -17.48 6.29 -7.16
C LYS A 98 -18.48 5.64 -6.21
N GLN A 99 -18.75 4.34 -6.39
CA GLN A 99 -19.69 3.61 -5.54
C GLN A 99 -19.18 3.48 -4.11
N ILE A 100 -17.89 3.21 -3.90
CA ILE A 100 -17.31 3.09 -2.56
C ILE A 100 -16.96 4.45 -1.93
N ARG A 101 -16.78 5.50 -2.74
CA ARG A 101 -16.35 6.84 -2.29
C ARG A 101 -17.09 7.39 -1.06
N PRO A 102 -18.41 7.21 -0.91
CA PRO A 102 -19.14 7.68 0.29
C PRO A 102 -18.72 6.99 1.60
N TYR A 103 -18.05 5.83 1.53
CA TYR A 103 -17.59 5.06 2.68
C TYR A 103 -16.11 5.30 3.02
N ILE A 104 -15.36 5.89 2.08
CA ILE A 104 -13.97 6.27 2.30
C ILE A 104 -13.92 7.56 3.10
N ARG A 105 -13.32 7.48 4.29
CA ARG A 105 -13.15 8.64 5.18
C ARG A 105 -12.15 9.62 4.61
N GLN A 106 -11.04 9.10 4.09
CA GLN A 106 -9.97 9.92 3.54
C GLN A 106 -9.18 9.21 2.44
N PHE A 107 -8.51 10.03 1.63
CA PHE A 107 -7.43 9.61 0.77
C PHE A 107 -6.15 10.18 1.37
N SER A 108 -5.18 9.32 1.66
CA SER A 108 -3.93 9.71 2.30
C SER A 108 -2.85 8.70 1.98
N SER A 109 -1.64 9.19 1.71
CA SER A 109 -0.47 8.33 1.43
C SER A 109 0.50 8.20 2.61
N SER A 110 0.17 8.78 3.78
CA SER A 110 1.02 8.66 4.98
C SER A 110 0.29 8.92 6.31
N GLY A 111 -0.69 9.82 6.33
CA GLY A 111 -1.42 10.18 7.56
C GLY A 111 -2.14 9.00 8.22
N TYR A 112 -2.54 8.00 7.43
CA TYR A 112 -3.19 6.79 7.92
C TYR A 112 -2.34 5.96 8.89
N ILE A 113 -1.00 6.13 8.90
CA ILE A 113 -0.09 5.34 9.76
C ILE A 113 -0.43 5.57 11.23
N ASP A 114 -0.47 6.83 11.63
CA ASP A 114 -0.73 7.19 13.03
C ASP A 114 -2.17 6.91 13.42
N GLU A 115 -3.11 7.22 12.53
CA GLU A 115 -4.53 6.98 12.76
C GLU A 115 -4.87 5.49 12.90
N LEU A 116 -4.24 4.62 12.09
CA LEU A 116 -4.34 3.17 12.26
C LEU A 116 -3.68 2.70 13.56
N ALA A 117 -2.53 3.27 13.92
CA ALA A 117 -1.81 2.93 15.15
C ALA A 117 -2.61 3.28 16.42
N VAL A 118 -3.32 4.42 16.43
CA VAL A 118 -4.16 4.86 17.57
C VAL A 118 -5.59 4.34 17.52
N GLY A 119 -5.98 3.73 16.39
CA GLY A 119 -7.23 3.02 16.21
C GLY A 119 -8.38 3.87 15.66
N ASP A 120 -8.10 5.07 15.15
CA ASP A 120 -9.11 5.92 14.52
C ASP A 120 -9.57 5.36 13.16
N LEU A 121 -8.70 4.58 12.51
CA LEU A 121 -9.02 3.78 11.33
C LEU A 121 -9.09 2.29 11.68
N CYS A 122 -10.04 1.58 11.07
CA CYS A 122 -10.11 0.12 11.16
C CYS A 122 -9.53 -0.57 9.93
N MET A 123 -9.51 0.11 8.78
CA MET A 123 -9.04 -0.46 7.51
C MET A 123 -8.31 0.59 6.68
N VAL A 124 -7.22 0.17 6.07
CA VAL A 124 -6.38 0.97 5.18
C VAL A 124 -6.03 0.15 3.95
N TYR A 125 -6.27 0.70 2.77
CA TYR A 125 -5.56 0.27 1.57
C TYR A 125 -4.26 1.07 1.46
N GLY A 126 -3.10 0.44 1.71
CA GLY A 126 -1.84 1.14 1.96
C GLY A 126 -0.60 0.28 1.80
N PHE A 127 0.57 0.90 1.96
CA PHE A 127 1.87 0.26 1.82
C PHE A 127 2.15 -0.72 2.95
N SER A 128 2.76 -1.87 2.62
CA SER A 128 3.08 -2.90 3.61
C SER A 128 3.97 -2.41 4.75
N GLY A 129 5.00 -1.61 4.44
CA GLY A 129 5.92 -1.05 5.44
C GLY A 129 5.23 -0.11 6.43
N ASP A 130 4.36 0.75 5.92
CA ASP A 130 3.59 1.71 6.71
C ASP A 130 2.66 1.01 7.71
N VAL A 131 1.98 -0.06 7.30
CA VAL A 131 1.14 -0.86 8.20
C VAL A 131 1.99 -1.57 9.26
N MET A 132 3.22 -2.00 8.94
CA MET A 132 4.14 -2.56 9.93
C MET A 132 4.60 -1.50 10.94
N ILE A 133 4.85 -0.26 10.50
CA ILE A 133 5.14 0.86 11.40
C ILE A 133 3.95 1.11 12.33
N ALA A 134 2.73 1.16 11.80
CA ALA A 134 1.51 1.34 12.59
C ALA A 134 1.33 0.21 13.62
N ARG A 135 1.57 -1.04 13.22
CA ARG A 135 1.56 -2.21 14.12
C ARG A 135 2.56 -2.07 15.24
N LYS A 136 3.82 -1.75 14.93
CA LYS A 136 4.88 -1.56 15.92
C LYS A 136 4.52 -0.45 16.91
N ARG A 137 4.04 0.70 16.42
CA ARG A 137 3.60 1.82 17.27
C ARG A 137 2.45 1.41 18.19
N ALA A 138 1.46 0.67 17.69
CA ALA A 138 0.35 0.17 18.50
C ALA A 138 0.83 -0.80 19.60
N GLN A 139 1.79 -1.69 19.29
CA GLN A 139 2.40 -2.61 20.25
C GLN A 139 3.21 -1.88 21.33
N GLU A 140 4.05 -0.92 20.93
CA GLU A 140 4.84 -0.09 21.85
C GLU A 140 3.95 0.72 22.79
N ALA A 141 2.83 1.24 22.27
CA ALA A 141 1.80 1.94 23.03
C ALA A 141 0.88 1.00 23.84
N LYS A 142 1.12 -0.33 23.82
CA LYS A 142 0.36 -1.37 24.53
C LYS A 142 -1.14 -1.29 24.27
N LYS A 143 -1.53 -1.01 23.02
CA LYS A 143 -2.94 -0.99 22.61
C LYS A 143 -3.55 -2.38 22.77
N THR A 144 -4.84 -2.43 23.10
CA THR A 144 -5.58 -3.69 23.35
C THR A 144 -6.02 -4.40 22.08
N TYR A 145 -5.81 -3.79 20.92
CA TYR A 145 -6.17 -4.33 19.62
C TYR A 145 -4.92 -4.71 18.81
N GLU A 146 -5.11 -5.63 17.87
CA GLU A 146 -4.06 -6.02 16.93
C GLU A 146 -4.20 -5.27 15.60
N VAL A 147 -3.09 -4.73 15.12
CA VAL A 147 -2.95 -4.25 13.73
C VAL A 147 -2.19 -5.27 12.93
N ASN A 148 -2.68 -5.62 11.74
CA ASN A 148 -1.99 -6.55 10.86
C ASN A 148 -2.16 -6.18 9.38
N TYR A 149 -1.26 -6.68 8.54
CA TYR A 149 -1.26 -6.47 7.10
C TYR A 149 -1.61 -7.76 6.36
N PHE A 150 -2.44 -7.65 5.34
CA PHE A 150 -2.90 -8.77 4.53
C PHE A 150 -2.67 -8.47 3.05
N ILE A 151 -2.11 -9.45 2.35
CA ILE A 151 -2.05 -9.44 0.90
C ILE A 151 -3.37 -10.01 0.36
N PRO A 152 -4.12 -9.22 -0.44
CA PRO A 152 -5.24 -9.67 -1.26
C PRO A 152 -5.08 -11.09 -1.87
N LYS A 153 -6.06 -11.99 -1.64
CA LYS A 153 -6.20 -13.22 -2.44
C LYS A 153 -6.34 -12.86 -3.93
N GLY A 154 -5.46 -13.36 -4.78
CA GLY A 154 -5.39 -12.94 -6.20
C GLY A 154 -4.21 -12.03 -6.54
N GLY A 155 -3.43 -11.65 -5.52
CA GLY A 155 -2.18 -10.90 -5.66
C GLY A 155 -2.35 -9.41 -5.35
N ALA A 156 -1.22 -8.76 -5.07
CA ALA A 156 -1.13 -7.34 -4.77
C ALA A 156 -0.16 -6.66 -5.74
N PRO A 157 -0.34 -5.36 -6.02
CA PRO A 157 0.72 -4.55 -6.63
C PRO A 157 1.99 -4.63 -5.78
N ALA A 158 3.11 -4.89 -6.43
CA ALA A 158 4.44 -4.77 -5.86
C ALA A 158 5.08 -3.47 -6.35
N TRP A 159 5.76 -2.76 -5.47
CA TRP A 159 6.43 -1.51 -5.76
C TRP A 159 7.90 -1.60 -5.39
N PHE A 160 8.71 -0.80 -6.08
CA PHE A 160 10.14 -0.66 -5.85
C PHE A 160 10.48 0.82 -5.88
N ASP A 161 11.00 1.32 -4.77
CA ASP A 161 11.60 2.65 -4.71
C ASP A 161 13.04 2.56 -5.19
N LEU A 162 13.39 3.42 -6.13
CA LEU A 162 14.66 3.38 -6.82
C LEU A 162 15.43 4.67 -6.55
N MET A 163 16.69 4.54 -6.14
CA MET A 163 17.64 5.64 -6.16
C MET A 163 18.17 5.82 -7.58
N VAL A 164 18.07 7.04 -8.09
CA VAL A 164 18.57 7.48 -9.40
C VAL A 164 19.35 8.77 -9.24
N ILE A 165 20.32 9.01 -10.12
CA ILE A 165 21.06 10.28 -10.17
C ILE A 165 20.56 11.07 -11.38
N PRO A 166 19.92 12.24 -11.18
CA PRO A 166 19.50 13.10 -12.29
C PRO A 166 20.68 13.48 -13.19
N LYS A 167 20.42 13.58 -14.50
CA LYS A 167 21.45 13.93 -15.49
C LYS A 167 22.11 15.28 -15.23
N ASP A 168 21.39 16.20 -14.61
CA ASP A 168 21.80 17.55 -14.26
C ASP A 168 22.15 17.70 -12.76
N ALA A 169 22.36 16.59 -12.05
CA ALA A 169 22.76 16.62 -10.65
C ALA A 169 24.04 17.46 -10.48
N PRO A 170 24.07 18.46 -9.59
CA PRO A 170 25.23 19.33 -9.41
C PRO A 170 26.41 18.61 -8.74
N HIS A 171 26.14 17.48 -8.09
CA HIS A 171 27.08 16.71 -7.26
C HIS A 171 26.89 15.19 -7.49
N PRO A 172 27.17 14.67 -8.70
CA PRO A 172 26.88 13.28 -9.06
C PRO A 172 27.82 12.29 -8.35
N GLU A 173 29.06 12.67 -8.04
CA GLU A 173 30.02 11.81 -7.34
C GLU A 173 29.61 11.61 -5.87
N GLU A 174 29.14 12.66 -5.21
CA GLU A 174 28.63 12.61 -3.84
C GLU A 174 27.34 11.81 -3.75
N ALA A 175 26.46 11.93 -4.75
CA ALA A 175 25.27 11.10 -4.85
C ALA A 175 25.62 9.61 -5.01
N LEU A 176 26.60 9.27 -5.85
CA LEU A 176 27.12 7.90 -5.96
C LEU A 176 27.71 7.41 -4.64
N ALA A 177 28.49 8.25 -3.95
CA ALA A 177 29.07 7.90 -2.66
C ALA A 177 27.98 7.63 -1.61
N PHE A 178 26.90 8.40 -1.61
CA PHE A 178 25.75 8.21 -0.73
C PHE A 178 24.99 6.90 -1.02
N ILE A 179 24.71 6.61 -2.29
CA ILE A 179 24.07 5.34 -2.70
C ILE A 179 24.95 4.17 -2.26
N ASN A 180 26.25 4.19 -2.58
CA ASN A 180 27.18 3.13 -2.20
C ASN A 180 27.24 2.95 -0.67
N TYR A 181 27.18 4.05 0.08
CA TYR A 181 27.12 4.01 1.53
C TYR A 181 25.86 3.30 2.04
N ILE A 182 24.66 3.68 1.59
CA ILE A 182 23.39 3.05 1.99
C ILE A 182 23.35 1.56 1.64
N GLU A 183 23.87 1.19 0.48
CA GLU A 183 23.83 -0.19 -0.02
C GLU A 183 24.78 -1.15 0.72
N THR A 184 25.58 -0.66 1.68
CA THR A 184 26.41 -1.54 2.51
C THR A 184 25.55 -2.47 3.38
N PRO A 185 25.92 -3.77 3.53
CA PRO A 185 25.08 -4.75 4.23
C PRO A 185 24.70 -4.35 5.66
N LYS A 186 25.63 -3.74 6.39
CA LYS A 186 25.42 -3.29 7.78
C LYS A 186 24.30 -2.24 7.90
N ARG A 187 24.07 -1.45 6.85
CA ARG A 187 23.08 -0.35 6.85
C ARG A 187 21.77 -0.77 6.21
N ARG A 188 21.82 -1.61 5.17
CA ARG A 188 20.61 -2.18 4.54
C ARG A 188 19.81 -3.06 5.51
N GLY A 189 20.47 -3.73 6.46
CA GLY A 189 19.82 -4.61 7.45
C GLY A 189 19.30 -3.93 8.72
N SER A 190 19.54 -2.63 8.92
CA SER A 190 19.19 -1.92 10.17
C SER A 190 17.94 -1.05 10.09
N THR A 191 17.19 -1.12 8.98
CA THR A 191 16.08 -0.19 8.67
C THR A 191 14.69 -0.84 8.55
N TRP A 192 14.52 -2.09 8.99
CA TRP A 192 13.22 -2.77 9.05
C TRP A 192 13.02 -3.47 10.40
#